data_AF-A0A5C6PHP0-F1
#
_entry.id   AF-A0A5C6PHP0-F1
#
_cell.length_a   1.000
_cell.length_b   1.000
_cell.length_c   1.000
_cell.angle_alpha   90.00
_cell.angle_beta   90.00
_cell.angle_gamma   90.00
#
_symmetry.space_group_name_H-M   'P 1'
#
loop_
_entity.id
_entity.type
_entity.pdbx_description
1 polymer ?
#
loop_
_entity_poly.entity_id
_entity_poly.type
_entity_poly.pdbx_seq_one_letter_code
_entity_poly.pdbx_strand_id
1 'polypeptide(L)'
;MELFADLRDAGYFNGSHEHQCLLRYCFGDVIQDLDECVGLWNSHRIRPSRTASCPGGVPNELYYLPHRLTPETVDFKSNRLNWMLFLRLP
;
A
#
# COMPACT_ATOMS: atom_id res chain seq x y z
N MET A 1 -7.10 -15.86 -2.10
CA MET A 1 -7.61 -15.49 -3.43
C MET A 1 -6.65 -14.48 -4.01
N GLU A 2 -5.68 -14.96 -4.78
CA GLU A 2 -4.79 -14.09 -5.56
C GLU A 2 -5.29 -14.17 -7.01
N LEU A 3 -6.31 -13.36 -7.34
CA LEU A 3 -7.03 -13.41 -8.63
C LEU A 3 -6.10 -13.55 -9.85
N PHE A 4 -5.00 -12.83 -9.86
CA PHE A 4 -4.01 -12.87 -10.95
C PHE A 4 -3.13 -14.12 -10.94
N ALA A 5 -2.81 -14.66 -9.76
CA ALA A 5 -2.11 -15.94 -9.65
C ALA A 5 -3.01 -17.08 -10.12
N ASP A 6 -4.30 -17.06 -9.73
CA ASP A 6 -5.29 -18.04 -10.14
C ASP A 6 -5.50 -18.02 -11.68
N LEU A 7 -5.56 -16.82 -12.29
CA LEU A 7 -5.66 -16.65 -13.74
C LEU A 7 -4.42 -17.16 -14.49
N ARG A 8 -3.24 -16.97 -13.92
CA ARG A 8 -1.98 -17.47 -14.49
C ARG A 8 -1.91 -18.99 -14.43
N ASP A 9 -2.23 -19.55 -13.26
CA ASP A 9 -2.13 -20.98 -13.00
C ASP A 9 -3.18 -21.77 -13.80
N ALA A 10 -4.32 -21.15 -14.11
CA ALA A 10 -5.34 -21.68 -15.03
C ALA A 10 -5.01 -21.48 -16.53
N GLY A 11 -3.91 -20.80 -16.88
CA GLY A 11 -3.48 -20.58 -18.26
C GLY A 11 -4.20 -19.46 -19.01
N TYR A 12 -5.09 -18.70 -18.34
CA TYR A 12 -5.80 -17.56 -18.94
C TYR A 12 -4.96 -16.27 -18.96
N PHE A 13 -3.86 -16.23 -18.21
CA PHE A 13 -2.95 -15.10 -18.17
C PHE A 13 -1.50 -15.56 -18.31
N ASN A 14 -0.84 -15.12 -19.38
CA ASN A 14 0.56 -15.44 -19.66
C ASN A 14 1.52 -14.26 -19.36
N GLY A 15 1.00 -13.13 -18.88
CA GLY A 15 1.81 -11.94 -18.60
C GLY A 15 2.25 -11.15 -19.84
N SER A 16 1.78 -11.46 -21.04
CA SER A 16 2.12 -10.71 -22.25
C SER A 16 1.61 -9.27 -22.19
N HIS A 17 2.19 -8.40 -23.02
CA HIS A 17 1.83 -7.00 -23.05
C HIS A 17 0.33 -6.79 -23.36
N GLU A 18 -0.22 -7.60 -24.26
CA GLU A 18 -1.63 -7.55 -24.65
C GLU A 18 -2.55 -7.90 -23.48
N HIS A 19 -2.22 -8.95 -22.73
CA HIS A 19 -2.98 -9.34 -21.54
C HIS A 19 -2.86 -8.32 -20.41
N GLN A 20 -1.69 -7.69 -20.23
CA GLN A 20 -1.53 -6.59 -19.28
C GLN A 20 -2.40 -5.39 -19.66
N CYS A 21 -2.46 -5.03 -20.94
CA CYS A 21 -3.31 -3.94 -21.43
C CYS A 21 -4.80 -4.27 -21.26
N LEU A 22 -5.22 -5.50 -21.54
CA LEU A 22 -6.59 -5.97 -21.29
C LEU A 22 -6.97 -5.88 -19.81
N LEU A 23 -6.10 -6.34 -18.90
CA LEU A 23 -6.36 -6.22 -17.47
C LEU A 23 -6.44 -4.75 -17.02
N ARG A 24 -5.54 -3.89 -17.51
CA ARG A 24 -5.60 -2.45 -17.21
C ARG A 24 -6.87 -1.80 -17.73
N TYR A 25 -7.41 -2.26 -18.85
CA TYR A 25 -8.68 -1.78 -19.38
C TYR A 25 -9.86 -2.28 -18.56
N CYS A 26 -9.95 -3.60 -18.30
CA CYS A 26 -11.07 -4.19 -17.56
C CYS A 26 -11.12 -3.76 -16.09
N PHE A 27 -9.96 -3.51 -15.48
CA PHE A 27 -9.84 -3.09 -14.08
C PHE A 27 -9.43 -1.62 -13.95
N GLY A 28 -9.51 -0.83 -15.03
CA GLY A 28 -9.06 0.56 -15.06
C GLY A 28 -9.72 1.40 -13.97
N ASP A 29 -11.04 1.28 -13.82
CA ASP A 29 -11.80 2.01 -12.80
C ASP A 29 -11.34 1.63 -11.38
N VAL A 30 -11.15 0.33 -11.12
CA VAL A 30 -10.68 -0.15 -9.81
C VAL A 30 -9.25 0.31 -9.52
N ILE A 31 -8.38 0.30 -10.53
CA ILE A 31 -7.00 0.78 -10.41
C ILE A 31 -6.98 2.29 -10.14
N GLN A 32 -7.85 3.06 -10.80
CA GLN A 32 -7.97 4.49 -10.58
C GLN A 32 -8.51 4.83 -9.19
N ASP A 33 -9.53 4.09 -8.72
CA ASP A 33 -10.04 4.23 -7.36
C ASP A 33 -8.97 3.89 -6.31
N LEU A 34 -8.12 2.89 -6.61
CA LEU A 34 -6.96 2.56 -5.77
C LEU A 34 -5.94 3.69 -5.74
N ASP A 35 -5.63 4.33 -6.86
CA ASP A 35 -4.70 5.47 -6.91
C ASP A 35 -5.21 6.64 -6.05
N GLU A 36 -6.51 6.94 -6.10
CA GLU A 36 -7.13 7.93 -5.22
C GLU A 36 -7.03 7.50 -3.75
N CYS A 37 -7.34 6.24 -3.44
CA CYS A 37 -7.23 5.70 -2.09
C CYS A 37 -5.79 5.79 -1.55
N VAL A 38 -4.79 5.50 -2.38
CA VAL A 38 -3.36 5.62 -2.04
C VAL A 38 -3.01 7.08 -1.76
N GLY A 39 -3.47 8.01 -2.59
CA GLY A 39 -3.26 9.45 -2.39
C GLY A 39 -3.87 9.95 -1.08
N LEU A 40 -5.13 9.60 -0.82
CA LEU A 40 -5.85 9.95 0.40
C LEU A 40 -5.18 9.33 1.63
N TRP A 41 -4.84 8.04 1.57
CA TRP A 41 -4.20 7.34 2.68
C TRP A 41 -2.84 7.93 3.02
N ASN A 42 -2.00 8.15 2.02
CA ASN A 42 -0.65 8.64 2.22
C ASN A 42 -0.60 10.10 2.67
N SER A 43 -1.62 10.91 2.36
CA SER A 43 -1.74 12.29 2.83
C SER A 43 -2.52 12.42 4.14
N HIS A 44 -3.31 11.41 4.51
CA HIS A 44 -4.14 11.44 5.71
C HIS A 44 -3.29 11.48 6.98
N ARG A 45 -3.59 12.42 7.88
CA ARG A 45 -2.92 12.53 9.18
C ARG A 45 -3.57 11.59 10.20
N ILE A 46 -2.88 10.51 10.52
CA ILE A 46 -3.27 9.58 11.59
C ILE A 46 -3.18 10.32 12.93
N ARG A 47 -4.25 10.28 13.72
CA ARG A 47 -4.28 10.88 15.05
C ARG A 47 -3.48 10.00 16.02
N PRO A 48 -2.57 10.59 16.83
CA PRO A 48 -1.88 9.84 17.86
C PRO A 48 -2.88 9.37 18.92
N SER A 49 -2.78 8.11 19.32
CA SER A 49 -3.55 7.54 20.43
C SER A 49 -2.63 6.73 21.33
N ARG A 50 -2.86 6.78 22.63
CA ARG A 50 -2.05 6.10 23.66
C ARG A 50 -2.10 4.58 23.56
N THR A 51 -3.14 4.02 22.92
CA THR A 51 -3.32 2.58 22.72
C THR A 51 -3.09 2.15 21.27
N ALA A 52 -2.84 3.10 20.37
CA ALA A 52 -2.63 2.76 18.97
C ALA A 52 -1.25 2.14 18.79
N SER A 53 -1.24 0.97 18.15
CA SER A 53 -0.02 0.38 17.60
C SER A 53 0.43 1.10 16.34
N CYS A 54 0.18 2.39 16.14
CA CYS A 54 0.68 3.12 14.97
C CYS A 54 0.96 4.56 15.40
N PRO A 55 2.15 5.11 15.09
CA PRO A 55 2.46 6.48 15.45
C PRO A 55 1.55 7.45 14.71
N GLY A 56 1.14 8.51 15.41
CA GLY A 56 0.40 9.59 14.77
C GLY A 56 1.29 10.33 13.76
N GLY A 57 0.70 10.80 12.66
CA GLY A 57 1.43 11.45 11.58
C GLY A 57 0.87 11.11 10.21
N VAL A 58 1.49 11.68 9.18
CA VAL A 58 1.14 11.42 7.78
C VAL A 58 1.97 10.22 7.30
N PRO A 59 1.37 9.11 6.84
CA PRO A 59 2.08 7.88 6.48
C PRO A 59 3.28 8.12 5.55
N ASN A 60 3.13 9.01 4.58
CA ASN A 60 4.20 9.35 3.64
C ASN A 60 5.41 9.98 4.35
N GLU A 61 5.16 10.90 5.29
CA GLU A 61 6.21 11.54 6.08
C GLU A 61 6.84 10.56 7.08
N LEU A 62 6.03 9.69 7.70
CA LEU A 62 6.51 8.63 8.58
C LEU A 62 7.50 7.71 7.85
N TYR A 63 7.23 7.41 6.59
CA TYR A 63 8.06 6.56 5.75
C TYR A 63 9.33 7.26 5.26
N TYR A 64 9.22 8.44 4.65
CA TYR A 64 10.35 9.13 4.01
C TYR A 64 11.21 9.94 4.99
N LEU A 65 10.65 10.42 6.10
CA LEU A 65 11.32 11.33 7.03
C LEU A 65 11.29 10.80 8.48
N PRO A 66 11.82 9.59 8.74
CA PRO A 66 11.74 8.97 10.07
C PRO A 66 12.48 9.75 11.16
N HIS A 67 13.42 10.62 10.79
CA HIS A 67 14.18 11.47 11.73
C HIS A 67 13.35 12.61 12.32
N ARG A 68 12.20 12.93 11.73
CA ARG A 68 11.27 13.96 12.25
C ARG A 68 10.31 13.42 13.31
N LEU A 69 10.34 12.11 13.55
CA LEU A 69 9.44 11.45 14.48
C LEU A 69 10.02 11.49 15.90
N THR A 70 9.14 11.64 16.89
CA THR A 70 9.56 11.71 18.30
C THR A 70 10.10 10.35 18.78
N PRO A 71 10.96 10.32 19.83
CA PRO A 71 11.55 9.07 20.35
C PRO A 71 10.55 7.95 20.67
N GLU A 72 9.31 8.29 21.04
CA GLU A 72 8.24 7.33 21.33
C GLU A 72 7.72 6.56 20.10
N THR A 73 8.15 6.98 18.90
CA THR A 73 7.74 6.38 17.62
C THR A 73 8.89 5.62 16.96
N VAL A 74 10.10 5.64 17.51
CA VAL A 74 11.29 4.99 16.89
C VAL A 74 11.32 3.48 17.11
N ASP A 75 10.66 2.97 18.16
CA ASP A 75 10.49 1.53 18.43
C ASP A 75 9.72 0.81 17.33
N PHE A 76 9.03 1.58 16.48
CA PHE A 76 8.36 1.08 15.28
C PHE A 76 9.32 0.60 14.17
N LYS A 77 10.61 0.97 14.24
CA LYS A 77 11.64 0.53 13.27
C LYS A 77 11.83 -0.99 13.22
N SER A 78 11.44 -1.72 14.26
CA SER A 78 11.70 -3.17 14.36
C SER A 78 10.69 -4.01 13.58
N ASN A 79 9.47 -3.51 13.34
CA ASN A 79 8.40 -4.28 12.69
C ASN A 79 8.11 -3.82 11.25
N ARG A 80 9.18 -3.57 10.47
CA ARG A 80 9.15 -3.19 9.04
C ARG A 80 8.21 -4.06 8.19
N LEU A 81 8.00 -5.32 8.59
CA LEU A 81 7.19 -6.30 7.85
C LEU A 81 5.68 -6.02 7.91
N ASN A 82 5.19 -5.33 8.94
CA ASN A 82 3.75 -5.12 9.09
C ASN A 82 3.23 -3.93 8.25
N TRP A 83 4.09 -2.96 7.95
CA TRP A 83 3.74 -1.81 7.11
C TRP A 83 3.81 -2.11 5.62
N MET A 84 4.75 -2.95 5.19
CA MET A 84 4.91 -3.34 3.78
C MET A 84 3.74 -4.20 3.27
N LEU A 85 2.98 -4.84 4.17
CA LEU A 85 1.75 -5.57 3.82
C LEU A 85 0.54 -4.65 3.58
N PHE A 86 0.52 -3.46 4.17
CA PHE A 86 -0.53 -2.46 3.94
C PHE A 86 -0.19 -1.48 2.80
N LEU A 87 1.08 -1.38 2.40
CA LEU A 87 1.59 -0.38 1.46
C LEU A 87 2.16 -0.96 0.15
N ARG A 88 1.90 -2.23 -0.18
CA ARG A 88 1.99 -2.67 -1.58
C ARG A 88 0.70 -2.16 -2.25
N LEU A 89 0.73 -1.19 -3.16
CA LEU A 89 1.53 -1.06 -4.39
C LEU A 89 1.73 0.44 -4.74
N PRO A 90 2.75 0.84 -5.54
CA PRO A 90 3.65 0.01 -6.34
C PRO A 90 5.02 -0.28 -5.68
#